data_AF-A0A8J8JAL9-F1
#
_entry.id   AF-A0A8J8JAL9-F1
#
_cell.length_a   1.000
_cell.length_b   1.000
_cell.length_c   1.000
_cell.angle_alpha   90.00
_cell.angle_beta   90.00
_cell.angle_gamma   90.00
#
_symmetry.space_group_name_H-M   'P 1'
#
loop_
_entity.id
_entity.type
_entity.pdbx_description
1 polymer ?
#
loop_
_entity_poly.entity_id
_entity_poly.type
_entity_poly.pdbx_seq_one_letter_code
_entity_poly.pdbx_strand_id
1 'polypeptide(L)'
;MKAQSSLEYLFMLAGMFVLVLATLFAYNNGILPHTIETGEQVNVLQLQNDAQYIIVQLKANDQWDTIKSKTVALTTSDGRTTCRVQDTPYTGTYPEKINYDSGKTLEKIYDECMGGSAGACQVIICALGAD
;
A
#
# COMPACT_ATOMS: atom_id res chain seq x y z
N MET A 1 49.77 -0.11 33.74
CA MET A 1 48.52 -0.86 33.50
C MET A 1 47.35 0.13 33.34
N LYS A 2 47.24 0.83 32.21
CA LYS A 2 46.10 1.73 31.90
C LYS A 2 45.70 1.77 30.41
N ALA A 3 46.53 1.23 29.52
CA ALA A 3 46.24 1.13 28.09
C ALA A 3 45.50 -0.15 27.66
N GLN A 4 45.40 -1.15 28.55
CA GLN A 4 44.75 -2.42 28.23
C GLN A 4 43.21 -2.33 28.31
N SER A 5 42.68 -1.49 29.20
CA SER A 5 41.23 -1.32 29.38
C SER A 5 40.58 -0.45 28.28
N SER A 6 41.30 0.51 27.71
CA SER A 6 40.81 1.32 26.58
C SER A 6 40.77 0.55 25.27
N LEU A 7 41.66 -0.44 25.11
CA LEU A 7 41.70 -1.29 23.92
C LEU A 7 40.49 -2.22 23.86
N GLU A 8 40.15 -2.86 24.99
CA GLU A 8 38.95 -3.70 25.12
C GLU A 8 37.66 -2.91 24.88
N TYR A 9 37.60 -1.67 25.38
CA TYR A 9 36.46 -0.77 25.13
C TYR A 9 36.31 -0.40 23.65
N LEU A 10 37.41 -0.13 22.96
CA LEU A 10 37.39 0.15 21.51
C LEU A 10 36.93 -1.06 20.71
N PHE A 11 37.36 -2.27 21.08
CA PHE A 11 36.89 -3.50 20.43
C PHE A 11 35.40 -3.77 20.70
N MET A 12 34.90 -3.48 21.90
CA MET A 12 33.48 -3.61 22.22
C MET A 12 32.63 -2.61 21.40
N LEU A 13 33.06 -1.35 21.32
CA LEU A 13 32.38 -0.32 20.52
C LEU A 13 32.42 -0.67 19.03
N ALA A 14 33.58 -1.04 18.50
CA ALA A 14 33.73 -1.45 17.11
C ALA A 14 32.86 -2.68 16.78
N GLY A 15 32.77 -3.65 17.70
CA GLY A 15 31.91 -4.82 17.55
C GLY A 15 30.43 -4.48 17.39
N MET A 16 29.91 -3.52 18.17
CA MET A 16 28.53 -3.05 18.00
C MET A 16 28.30 -2.43 16.62
N PHE A 17 29.23 -1.59 16.16
CA PHE A 17 29.11 -0.99 14.83
C PHE A 17 29.15 -2.03 13.71
N VAL A 18 29.99 -3.06 13.83
CA VAL A 18 30.06 -4.16 12.86
C VAL A 18 28.75 -4.95 12.83
N LEU A 19 28.12 -5.21 13.98
CA LEU A 19 26.82 -5.90 14.03
C LEU A 19 25.69 -5.06 13.40
N VAL A 20 25.64 -3.77 13.70
CA VAL A 20 24.65 -2.85 13.09
C VAL A 20 24.87 -2.76 11.59
N LEU A 21 26.12 -2.62 11.13
CA LEU A 21 26.42 -2.57 9.70
C LEU A 21 26.12 -3.88 8.98
N ALA A 22 26.44 -5.03 9.59
CA ALA A 22 26.15 -6.34 9.02
C ALA A 22 24.64 -6.60 8.90
N THR A 23 23.85 -6.21 9.91
CA THR A 23 22.39 -6.33 9.86
C THR A 23 21.78 -5.38 8.82
N LEU A 24 22.24 -4.12 8.74
CA LEU A 24 21.80 -3.18 7.70
C LEU A 24 22.18 -3.65 6.29
N PHE A 25 23.38 -4.22 6.11
CA PHE A 25 23.83 -4.74 4.82
C PHE A 25 23.06 -6.02 4.44
N ALA A 26 22.78 -6.91 5.39
CA ALA A 26 21.94 -8.09 5.16
C ALA A 26 20.49 -7.72 4.86
N TYR A 27 19.96 -6.66 5.48
CA TYR A 27 18.66 -6.08 5.15
C TYR A 27 18.67 -5.48 3.74
N ASN A 28 19.66 -4.65 3.39
CA ASN A 28 19.71 -3.99 2.08
C ASN A 28 20.01 -4.95 0.91
N ASN A 29 20.67 -6.08 1.17
CA ASN A 29 20.91 -7.13 0.15
C ASN A 29 19.83 -8.24 0.14
N GLY A 30 18.73 -8.08 0.90
CA GLY A 30 17.62 -9.03 0.90
C GLY A 30 17.94 -10.42 1.49
N ILE A 31 19.00 -10.54 2.28
CA ILE A 31 19.41 -11.79 2.95
C ILE A 31 18.57 -12.02 4.22
N LEU A 32 18.14 -10.94 4.87
CA LEU A 32 17.10 -11.00 5.90
C LEU A 32 15.73 -10.88 5.22
N PRO A 33 14.74 -11.70 5.60
CA PRO A 33 13.40 -11.55 5.04
C PRO A 33 12.88 -10.14 5.36
N HIS A 34 12.55 -9.38 4.33
CA HIS A 34 11.83 -8.11 4.45
C HIS A 34 10.41 -8.28 5.01
N THR A 35 10.00 -9.52 5.26
CA THR A 35 8.68 -9.88 5.75
C THR A 35 8.82 -10.52 7.13
N ILE A 36 8.74 -9.69 8.17
CA ILE A 36 8.11 -10.15 9.41
C ILE A 36 6.67 -10.54 9.00
N GLU A 37 6.19 -11.70 9.43
CA GLU A 37 4.84 -12.21 9.16
C GLU A 37 3.76 -11.32 9.83
N THR A 38 3.54 -10.14 9.26
CA THR A 38 2.41 -9.22 9.45
C THR A 38 1.64 -9.07 8.14
N GLY A 39 1.72 -10.09 7.26
CA GLY A 39 1.45 -10.02 5.82
C GLY A 39 0.09 -9.48 5.40
N GLU A 40 -0.98 -9.69 6.17
CA GLU A 40 -2.29 -9.08 5.84
C GLU A 40 -2.34 -7.59 6.21
N GLN A 41 -1.84 -7.22 7.38
CA GLN A 41 -1.99 -5.86 7.90
C GLN A 41 -1.06 -4.87 7.17
N VAL A 42 0.13 -5.33 6.76
CA VAL A 42 1.05 -4.55 5.91
C VAL A 42 0.45 -4.36 4.51
N ASN A 43 -0.27 -5.35 3.99
CA ASN A 43 -0.91 -5.28 2.68
C ASN A 43 -2.07 -4.27 2.67
N VAL A 44 -2.91 -4.24 3.72
CA VAL A 44 -3.99 -3.23 3.82
C VAL A 44 -3.43 -1.81 3.94
N LEU A 45 -2.39 -1.59 4.76
CA LEU A 45 -1.80 -0.26 4.91
C LEU A 45 -1.21 0.25 3.59
N GLN A 46 -0.56 -0.64 2.82
CA GLN A 46 -0.06 -0.29 1.49
C GLN A 46 -1.21 0.08 0.54
N LEU A 47 -2.26 -0.73 0.49
CA LEU A 47 -3.45 -0.44 -0.32
C LEU A 47 -4.12 0.89 0.06
N GLN A 48 -4.16 1.22 1.36
CA GLN A 48 -4.66 2.49 1.85
C GLN A 48 -3.79 3.65 1.37
N ASN A 49 -2.46 3.54 1.46
CA ASN A 49 -1.55 4.58 0.98
C ASN A 49 -1.69 4.81 -0.51
N ASP A 50 -1.80 3.74 -1.31
CA ASP A 50 -1.97 3.84 -2.76
C ASP A 50 -3.31 4.50 -3.13
N ALA A 51 -4.40 4.08 -2.48
CA ALA A 51 -5.71 4.70 -2.65
C ALA A 51 -5.68 6.18 -2.22
N GLN A 52 -5.07 6.50 -1.08
CA GLN A 52 -4.92 7.87 -0.59
C GLN A 52 -4.16 8.73 -1.58
N TYR A 53 -3.06 8.22 -2.14
CA TYR A 53 -2.25 8.94 -3.11
C TYR A 53 -3.07 9.32 -4.36
N ILE A 54 -3.82 8.36 -4.93
CA ILE A 54 -4.70 8.59 -6.07
C ILE A 54 -5.74 9.68 -5.76
N ILE A 55 -6.41 9.58 -4.60
CA ILE A 55 -7.43 10.57 -4.21
C ILE A 55 -6.82 11.94 -3.96
N VAL A 56 -5.62 12.03 -3.37
CA VAL A 56 -4.92 13.31 -3.18
C VAL A 56 -4.60 13.97 -4.52
N GLN A 57 -4.14 13.21 -5.51
CA GLN A 57 -3.90 13.75 -6.85
C GLN A 57 -5.20 14.25 -7.51
N LEU A 58 -6.28 13.47 -7.43
CA LEU A 58 -7.58 13.87 -7.99
C LEU A 58 -8.15 15.11 -7.31
N LYS A 59 -7.93 15.27 -6.00
CA LYS A 59 -8.27 16.50 -5.25
C LYS A 59 -7.40 17.68 -5.69
N ALA A 60 -6.11 17.48 -5.91
CA ALA A 60 -5.21 18.53 -6.38
C ALA A 60 -5.57 19.04 -7.79
N ASN A 61 -6.23 18.19 -8.60
CA ASN A 61 -6.72 18.52 -9.94
C ASN A 61 -8.21 18.93 -9.97
N ASP A 62 -8.86 19.15 -8.83
CA ASP A 62 -10.29 19.47 -8.70
C ASP A 62 -11.25 18.42 -9.34
N GLN A 63 -10.77 17.20 -9.59
CA GLN A 63 -11.55 16.12 -10.21
C GLN A 63 -12.38 15.35 -9.18
N TRP A 64 -11.86 15.23 -7.94
CA TRP A 64 -12.50 14.43 -6.90
C TRP A 64 -13.95 14.84 -6.61
N ASP A 65 -14.22 16.14 -6.45
CA ASP A 65 -15.57 16.62 -6.13
C ASP A 65 -16.59 16.34 -7.25
N THR A 66 -16.12 16.21 -8.50
CA THR A 66 -16.96 15.89 -9.65
C THR A 66 -17.33 14.41 -9.70
N ILE A 67 -16.44 13.53 -9.22
CA ILE A 67 -16.60 12.07 -9.35
C ILE A 67 -16.96 11.35 -8.06
N LYS A 68 -16.74 11.94 -6.88
CA LYS A 68 -16.92 11.26 -5.58
C LYS A 68 -18.32 10.69 -5.36
N SER A 69 -19.35 11.30 -5.94
CA SER A 69 -20.75 10.85 -5.88
C SER A 69 -21.10 9.79 -6.92
N LYS A 70 -20.21 9.50 -7.88
CA LYS A 70 -20.41 8.49 -8.90
C LYS A 70 -20.25 7.10 -8.32
N THR A 71 -21.09 6.18 -8.80
CA THR A 71 -21.10 4.78 -8.37
C THR A 71 -20.06 3.98 -9.15
N VAL A 72 -19.50 2.96 -8.52
CA VAL A 72 -18.56 2.03 -9.16
C VAL A 72 -19.26 0.72 -9.44
N ALA A 73 -19.28 0.32 -10.71
CA ALA A 73 -19.73 -0.98 -11.15
C ALA A 73 -18.55 -1.96 -11.21
N LEU A 74 -18.68 -3.09 -10.55
CA LEU A 74 -17.74 -4.21 -10.59
C LEU A 74 -18.31 -5.34 -11.45
N THR A 75 -17.52 -5.85 -12.39
CA THR A 75 -17.84 -7.06 -13.14
C THR A 75 -16.67 -8.03 -13.06
N THR A 76 -16.95 -9.30 -12.80
CA THR A 76 -15.91 -10.33 -12.73
C THR A 76 -16.08 -11.30 -13.91
N SER A 77 -15.03 -11.46 -14.70
CA SER A 77 -14.94 -12.46 -15.78
C SER A 77 -13.56 -13.10 -15.76
N ASP A 78 -13.48 -14.41 -15.97
CA ASP A 78 -12.22 -15.15 -16.08
C ASP A 78 -11.24 -14.91 -14.92
N GLY A 79 -11.77 -14.75 -13.71
CA GLY A 79 -10.99 -14.51 -12.49
C GLY A 79 -10.51 -13.07 -12.29
N ARG A 80 -10.78 -12.16 -13.24
CA ARG A 80 -10.37 -10.75 -13.21
C ARG A 80 -11.57 -9.86 -12.89
N THR A 81 -11.33 -8.77 -12.18
CA THR A 81 -12.37 -7.77 -11.86
C THR A 81 -12.18 -6.53 -12.72
N THR A 82 -13.22 -6.11 -13.44
CA THR A 82 -13.26 -4.81 -14.10
C THR A 82 -14.01 -3.84 -13.20
N CYS A 83 -13.43 -2.67 -12.98
CA CYS A 83 -14.03 -1.60 -12.18
C CYS A 83 -14.32 -0.42 -13.08
N ARG A 84 -15.58 0.03 -13.13
CA ARG A 84 -16.02 1.14 -13.96
C ARG A 84 -16.75 2.17 -13.11
N VAL A 85 -16.28 3.41 -13.14
CA VAL A 85 -16.98 4.52 -12.49
C VAL A 85 -18.06 5.02 -13.44
N GLN A 86 -19.32 5.00 -13.01
CA GLN A 86 -20.46 5.37 -13.86
C GLN A 86 -20.38 6.82 -14.34
N ASP A 87 -20.82 7.04 -15.59
CA ASP A 87 -20.81 8.34 -16.28
C ASP A 87 -19.44 9.02 -16.36
N THR A 88 -18.34 8.27 -16.29
CA THR A 88 -16.99 8.79 -16.43
C THR A 88 -16.15 7.88 -17.33
N PRO A 89 -14.99 8.36 -17.83
CA PRO A 89 -14.05 7.50 -18.55
C PRO A 89 -13.25 6.57 -17.63
N TYR A 90 -13.32 6.73 -16.30
CA TYR A 90 -12.54 5.93 -15.36
C TYR A 90 -12.98 4.47 -15.38
N THR A 91 -12.06 3.63 -15.84
CA THR A 91 -12.22 2.19 -15.90
C THR A 91 -10.86 1.53 -15.75
N GLY A 92 -10.81 0.37 -15.11
CA GLY A 92 -9.60 -0.42 -15.04
C GLY A 92 -9.89 -1.87 -14.74
N THR A 93 -8.84 -2.67 -14.70
CA THR A 93 -8.92 -4.11 -14.46
C THR A 93 -7.96 -4.53 -13.36
N TYR A 94 -8.48 -5.28 -12.40
CA TYR A 94 -7.70 -5.94 -11.37
C TYR A 94 -7.49 -7.41 -11.77
N PRO A 95 -6.27 -7.96 -11.59
CA PRO A 95 -5.93 -9.32 -12.02
C PRO A 95 -6.69 -10.40 -11.25
N GLU A 96 -7.24 -10.07 -10.08
CA GLU A 96 -7.94 -11.00 -9.19
C GLU A 96 -9.40 -10.59 -8.96
N LYS A 97 -10.17 -11.50 -8.35
CA LYS A 97 -11.51 -11.20 -7.88
C LYS A 97 -11.44 -10.29 -6.65
N ILE A 98 -11.96 -9.08 -6.75
CA ILE A 98 -12.11 -8.18 -5.61
C ILE A 98 -13.33 -8.63 -4.80
N ASN A 99 -13.14 -8.95 -3.52
CA ASN A 99 -14.23 -9.27 -2.62
C ASN A 99 -14.86 -7.98 -2.07
N TYR A 100 -15.74 -7.36 -2.84
CA TYR A 100 -16.40 -6.11 -2.49
C TYR A 100 -17.73 -5.93 -3.23
N ASP A 101 -18.67 -5.21 -2.60
CA ASP A 101 -20.00 -4.95 -3.18
C ASP A 101 -19.97 -3.86 -4.25
N SER A 102 -20.56 -4.17 -5.41
CA SER A 102 -20.75 -3.23 -6.51
C SER A 102 -21.82 -2.17 -6.19
N GLY A 103 -21.78 -1.01 -6.86
CA GLY A 103 -22.84 0.00 -6.84
C GLY A 103 -22.74 1.05 -5.75
N LYS A 104 -21.67 1.03 -4.92
CA LYS A 104 -21.39 2.09 -3.94
C LYS A 104 -20.75 3.31 -4.62
N THR A 105 -20.91 4.50 -4.00
CA THR A 105 -20.26 5.73 -4.47
C THR A 105 -18.74 5.69 -4.19
N LEU A 106 -17.95 6.39 -5.00
CA LEU A 106 -16.50 6.51 -4.80
C LEU A 106 -16.15 7.04 -3.40
N GLU A 107 -16.90 8.02 -2.90
CA GLU A 107 -16.72 8.56 -1.54
C GLU A 107 -16.88 7.47 -0.48
N LYS A 108 -17.97 6.69 -0.56
CA LYS A 108 -18.23 5.60 0.38
C LYS A 108 -17.17 4.50 0.31
N ILE A 109 -16.71 4.16 -0.90
CA ILE A 109 -15.65 3.17 -1.11
C ILE A 109 -14.33 3.67 -0.53
N TYR A 110 -14.00 4.94 -0.72
CA TYR A 110 -12.82 5.55 -0.15
C TYR A 110 -12.87 5.58 1.39
N ASP A 111 -14.01 5.94 1.98
CA ASP A 111 -14.19 5.92 3.44
C ASP A 111 -14.04 4.50 4.01
N GLU A 112 -14.62 3.50 3.36
CA GLU A 112 -14.46 2.08 3.74
C GLU A 112 -13.00 1.61 3.60
N CYS A 113 -12.28 2.09 2.58
CA CYS A 113 -10.85 1.84 2.41
C CYS A 113 -10.04 2.44 3.57
N MET A 114 -10.25 3.73 3.88
CA MET A 114 -9.59 4.39 5.02
C MET A 114 -9.99 3.75 6.37
N GLY A 115 -11.16 3.13 6.45
CA GLY A 115 -11.62 2.32 7.57
C GLY A 115 -10.98 0.93 7.68
N GLY A 116 -10.13 0.52 6.73
CA GLY A 116 -9.39 -0.74 6.75
C GLY A 116 -9.93 -1.85 5.85
N SER A 117 -10.91 -1.55 4.98
CA SER A 117 -11.43 -2.54 4.03
C SER A 117 -10.49 -2.69 2.83
N ALA A 118 -9.73 -3.81 2.80
CA ALA A 118 -8.83 -4.14 1.71
C ALA A 118 -9.53 -4.17 0.34
N GLY A 119 -10.71 -4.78 0.28
CA GLY A 119 -11.53 -4.85 -0.95
C GLY A 119 -11.94 -3.47 -1.44
N ALA A 120 -12.28 -2.55 -0.53
CA ALA A 120 -12.61 -1.18 -0.90
C ALA A 120 -11.40 -0.44 -1.51
N CYS A 121 -10.21 -0.62 -0.92
CA CYS A 121 -8.99 -0.02 -1.46
C CYS A 121 -8.62 -0.58 -2.84
N GLN A 122 -8.76 -1.90 -3.03
CA GLN A 122 -8.58 -2.54 -4.33
C GLN A 122 -9.53 -1.98 -5.39
N VAL A 123 -10.78 -1.66 -5.03
CA VAL A 123 -11.73 -1.01 -5.95
C VAL A 123 -11.26 0.40 -6.33
N ILE A 124 -10.78 1.22 -5.39
CA ILE A 124 -10.25 2.56 -5.69
C ILE A 124 -9.08 2.45 -6.67
N ILE A 125 -8.10 1.58 -6.37
CA ILE A 125 -6.91 1.38 -7.22
C ILE A 125 -7.32 0.84 -8.60
N CYS A 126 -8.24 -0.12 -8.65
CA CYS A 126 -8.72 -0.69 -9.91
C CYS A 126 -9.50 0.32 -10.77
N ALA A 127 -10.32 1.17 -10.17
CA ALA A 127 -11.18 2.10 -10.90
C ALA A 127 -10.46 3.39 -11.32
N LEU A 128 -9.55 3.88 -10.47
CA LEU A 128 -8.92 5.20 -10.59
C LEU A 128 -7.39 5.15 -10.78
N GLY A 129 -6.75 4.01 -10.51
CA GLY A 129 -5.32 3.80 -10.69
C GLY A 129 -4.93 3.31 -12.09
N ALA A 130 -5.83 3.41 -13.06
CA ALA A 130 -5.51 3.11 -14.46
C ALA A 130 -4.54 4.16 -15.02
N ASP A 131 -3.50 3.65 -15.71
CA ASP A 131 -2.37 4.34 -16.34
C ASP A 131 -2.73 5.52 -17.26
#